data_AF-A0A7K8ASX9-F1
#
_entry.id   AF-A0A7K8ASX9-F1
#
_cell.length_a   1.000
_cell.length_b   1.000
_cell.length_c   1.000
_cell.angle_alpha   90.00
_cell.angle_beta   90.00
_cell.angle_gamma   90.00
#
_symmetry.space_group_name_H-M   'P 1'
#
loop_
_entity.id
_entity.type
_entity.pdbx_description
1 polymer ?
#
loop_
_entity_poly.entity_id
_entity_poly.type
_entity_poly.pdbx_seq_one_letter_code
_entity_poly.pdbx_strand_id
1 'polypeptide(L)'
;MSLEITFLGTGSAYPSPARGASALVLRREGQCWLFDCGEGTQTQLMRSHLRAARITKIFITHLHGDHFFGLPGLLCTLSLQSNPDPSKPPVDIYGPLGLRSFLWRSLELSHSQLLFPYAVHELVPTRDQCPAEEFKDFSGLDRGEEPPQGPPGRVLHLDPGEDSYLLVEDEQLVVRAFRLFHRVPSFGFVLEEKPRPGKLNAQKLKDLG
;
A
#
# COMPACT_ATOMS: atom_id res chain seq x y z
N MET A 1 -16.59 9.38 -11.13
CA MET A 1 -15.85 8.13 -10.86
C MET A 1 -16.44 7.52 -9.61
N SER A 2 -16.65 6.21 -9.55
CA SER A 2 -17.07 5.55 -8.32
C SER A 2 -15.83 5.02 -7.60
N LEU A 3 -15.63 5.44 -6.36
CA LEU A 3 -14.71 4.80 -5.43
C LEU A 3 -15.47 3.65 -4.76
N GLU A 4 -14.86 2.47 -4.72
CA GLU A 4 -15.46 1.30 -4.09
C GLU A 4 -14.46 0.65 -3.17
N ILE A 5 -14.90 0.35 -1.94
CA ILE A 5 -14.09 -0.33 -0.94
C ILE A 5 -14.60 -1.76 -0.81
N THR A 6 -13.69 -2.72 -0.92
CA THR A 6 -13.95 -4.13 -0.64
C THR A 6 -13.07 -4.56 0.53
N PHE A 7 -13.69 -5.03 1.62
CA PHE A 7 -12.98 -5.63 2.74
C PHE A 7 -12.62 -7.08 2.41
N LEU A 8 -11.35 -7.43 2.53
CA LEU A 8 -10.86 -8.80 2.35
C LEU A 8 -10.66 -9.49 3.70
N GLY A 9 -10.32 -8.72 4.72
CA GLY A 9 -10.27 -9.18 6.10
C GLY A 9 -10.56 -8.06 7.09
N THR A 10 -11.11 -8.46 8.23
CA THR A 10 -11.66 -7.58 9.28
C THR A 10 -11.39 -8.12 10.67
N GLY A 11 -10.51 -9.14 10.78
CA GLY A 11 -10.05 -9.70 12.04
C GLY A 11 -8.94 -8.85 12.64
N SER A 12 -8.79 -8.91 13.96
CA SER A 12 -7.70 -8.27 14.69
C SER A 12 -6.67 -9.34 15.10
N ALA A 13 -5.38 -9.00 15.06
CA ALA A 13 -4.23 -9.79 15.51
C ALA A 13 -3.91 -11.06 14.70
N TYR A 14 -4.90 -11.79 14.20
CA TYR A 14 -4.69 -13.00 13.39
C TYR A 14 -5.94 -13.35 12.57
N PRO A 15 -5.79 -14.10 11.46
CA PRO A 15 -6.93 -14.57 10.69
C PRO A 15 -7.68 -15.69 11.42
N SER A 16 -8.99 -15.76 11.17
CA SER A 16 -9.87 -16.85 11.58
C SER A 16 -10.69 -17.35 10.39
N PRO A 17 -11.36 -18.52 10.48
CA PRO A 17 -12.25 -18.99 9.41
C PRO A 17 -13.36 -17.99 9.04
N ALA A 18 -13.82 -17.18 9.99
CA ALA A 18 -14.89 -16.21 9.78
C ALA A 18 -14.40 -14.82 9.34
N ARG A 19 -13.16 -14.45 9.69
CA ARG A 19 -12.58 -13.13 9.42
C ARG A 19 -11.10 -13.26 9.11
N GLY A 20 -10.69 -12.92 7.88
CA GLY A 20 -9.27 -12.79 7.53
C GLY A 20 -8.58 -11.66 8.29
N ALA A 21 -7.25 -11.68 8.32
CA ALA A 21 -6.42 -10.60 8.85
C ALA A 21 -6.58 -9.30 8.02
N SER A 22 -6.09 -8.18 8.55
CA SER A 22 -6.31 -6.85 7.98
C SER A 22 -5.92 -6.76 6.50
N ALA A 23 -6.92 -6.47 5.66
CA ALA A 23 -6.75 -6.15 4.25
C ALA A 23 -8.03 -5.54 3.68
N LEU A 24 -7.92 -4.44 2.94
CA LEU A 24 -9.00 -3.88 2.14
C LEU A 24 -8.48 -3.39 0.80
N VAL A 25 -9.33 -3.39 -0.22
CA VAL A 25 -9.01 -2.86 -1.54
C VAL A 25 -9.90 -1.67 -1.84
N LEU A 26 -9.26 -0.56 -2.24
CA LEU A 26 -9.92 0.55 -2.89
C LEU A 26 -9.83 0.37 -4.41
N ARG A 27 -10.98 0.30 -5.08
CA ARG A 27 -11.06 0.27 -6.54
C ARG A 27 -11.39 1.64 -7.09
N ARG A 28 -10.61 2.07 -8.07
CA ARG A 28 -10.73 3.38 -8.73
C ARG A 28 -10.25 3.28 -10.17
N GLU A 29 -11.05 3.75 -11.13
CA GLU A 29 -10.67 3.79 -12.56
C GLU A 29 -10.10 2.46 -13.10
N GLY A 30 -10.62 1.33 -12.61
CA GLY A 30 -10.13 -0.01 -13.00
C GLY A 30 -8.84 -0.45 -12.33
N GLN A 31 -8.16 0.41 -11.57
CA GLN A 31 -7.04 0.07 -10.70
C GLN A 31 -7.53 -0.37 -9.32
N CYS A 32 -6.71 -1.19 -8.65
CA CYS A 32 -6.92 -1.63 -7.28
C CYS A 32 -5.75 -1.19 -6.41
N TRP A 33 -6.05 -0.55 -5.30
CA TRP A 33 -5.06 -0.17 -4.29
C TRP A 33 -5.34 -0.96 -3.02
N LEU A 34 -4.35 -1.71 -2.56
CA LEU A 34 -4.46 -2.57 -1.39
C LEU A 34 -3.97 -1.82 -0.15
N PHE A 35 -4.74 -1.87 0.93
CA PHE A 35 -4.37 -1.34 2.24
C PHE A 35 -4.29 -2.49 3.23
N ASP A 36 -3.10 -2.66 3.80
CA ASP A 36 -2.64 -3.84 4.53
C ASP A 36 -2.72 -5.15 3.73
N CYS A 37 -1.91 -6.12 4.13
CA CYS A 37 -1.82 -7.42 3.51
C CYS A 37 -1.50 -8.48 4.56
N GLY A 38 -2.41 -8.67 5.51
CA GLY A 38 -2.33 -9.75 6.50
C GLY A 38 -2.29 -11.14 5.88
N GLU A 39 -1.94 -12.14 6.68
CA GLU A 39 -1.88 -13.53 6.22
C GLU A 39 -3.23 -13.98 5.61
N GLY A 40 -3.15 -14.68 4.48
CA GLY A 40 -4.34 -15.16 3.74
C GLY A 40 -4.98 -14.14 2.78
N THR A 41 -4.49 -12.89 2.72
CA THR A 41 -5.03 -11.84 1.82
C THR A 41 -5.13 -12.29 0.37
N GLN A 42 -4.13 -13.00 -0.16
CA GLN A 42 -4.16 -13.54 -1.53
C GLN A 42 -5.35 -14.49 -1.78
N THR A 43 -5.70 -15.33 -0.80
CA THR A 43 -6.82 -16.26 -0.92
C THR A 43 -8.16 -15.53 -0.81
N GLN A 44 -8.23 -14.51 0.04
CA GLN A 44 -9.40 -13.64 0.13
C GLN A 44 -9.62 -12.84 -1.16
N LEU A 45 -8.54 -12.40 -1.83
CA LEU A 45 -8.61 -11.81 -3.18
C LEU A 45 -9.19 -12.81 -4.19
N MET A 46 -8.71 -14.05 -4.22
CA MET A 46 -9.21 -15.10 -5.13
C MET A 46 -10.69 -15.44 -4.92
N ARG A 47 -11.19 -15.31 -3.69
CA ARG A 47 -12.60 -15.50 -3.34
C ARG A 47 -13.47 -14.30 -3.68
N SER A 48 -12.86 -13.13 -3.85
CA SER A 48 -13.55 -11.89 -4.18
C SER A 48 -13.79 -11.77 -5.69
N HIS A 49 -14.56 -10.76 -6.08
CA HIS A 49 -14.77 -10.39 -7.48
C HIS A 49 -13.60 -9.56 -8.07
N LEU A 50 -12.58 -9.25 -7.26
CA LEU A 50 -11.43 -8.43 -7.65
C LEU A 50 -10.41 -9.26 -8.43
N ARG A 51 -9.65 -8.58 -9.30
CA ARG A 51 -8.54 -9.20 -10.03
C ARG A 51 -7.22 -8.73 -9.44
N ALA A 52 -6.45 -9.66 -8.89
CA ALA A 52 -5.15 -9.37 -8.27
C ALA A 52 -4.20 -8.63 -9.22
N ALA A 53 -4.20 -8.98 -10.52
CA ALA A 53 -3.41 -8.32 -11.56
C ALA A 53 -3.68 -6.80 -11.75
N ARG A 54 -4.77 -6.27 -11.17
CA ARG A 54 -5.08 -4.82 -11.18
C ARG A 54 -4.52 -4.07 -9.98
N ILE A 55 -3.82 -4.75 -9.06
CA ILE A 55 -3.14 -4.12 -7.93
C ILE A 55 -1.94 -3.34 -8.47
N THR A 56 -2.00 -2.02 -8.34
CA THR A 56 -0.92 -1.12 -8.76
C THR A 56 -0.20 -0.46 -7.58
N LYS A 57 -0.88 -0.35 -6.43
CA LYS A 57 -0.34 0.24 -5.22
C LYS A 57 -0.73 -0.57 -3.99
N ILE A 58 0.20 -0.66 -3.05
CA ILE A 58 0.00 -1.33 -1.76
C ILE A 58 0.45 -0.37 -0.65
N PHE A 59 -0.35 -0.23 0.40
CA PHE A 59 -0.10 0.65 1.54
C PHE A 59 -0.15 -0.17 2.82
N ILE A 60 0.96 -0.24 3.56
CA ILE A 60 1.08 -0.96 4.82
C ILE A 60 1.06 0.04 5.97
N THR A 61 0.09 -0.10 6.87
CA THR A 61 -0.10 0.82 8.00
C THR A 61 1.00 0.69 9.05
N HIS A 62 1.39 -0.54 9.39
CA HIS A 62 2.43 -0.83 10.38
C HIS A 62 2.98 -2.26 10.26
N LEU A 63 4.11 -2.54 10.92
CA LEU A 63 4.81 -3.83 10.85
C LEU A 63 4.40 -4.82 11.95
N HIS A 64 3.10 -4.96 12.22
CA HIS A 64 2.57 -6.16 12.89
C HIS A 64 2.15 -7.20 11.86
N GLY A 65 2.37 -8.48 12.16
CA GLY A 65 2.24 -9.56 11.18
C GLY A 65 0.86 -9.67 10.51
N ASP A 66 -0.20 -9.36 11.25
CA ASP A 66 -1.58 -9.34 10.75
C ASP A 66 -1.86 -8.22 9.73
N HIS A 67 -0.89 -7.34 9.46
CA HIS A 67 -0.98 -6.28 8.46
C HIS A 67 -0.03 -6.46 7.28
N PHE A 68 0.95 -7.38 7.30
CA PHE A 68 1.90 -7.54 6.17
C PHE A 68 2.46 -8.95 5.91
N PHE A 69 2.21 -9.96 6.76
CA PHE A 69 2.76 -11.30 6.53
C PHE A 69 2.26 -11.98 5.25
N GLY A 70 1.09 -11.57 4.75
CA GLY A 70 0.58 -12.07 3.46
C GLY A 70 1.29 -11.47 2.25
N LEU A 71 2.10 -10.42 2.42
CA LEU A 71 2.63 -9.63 1.32
C LEU A 71 3.60 -10.42 0.41
N PRO A 72 4.61 -11.17 0.93
CA PRO A 72 5.49 -11.95 0.06
C PRO A 72 4.70 -12.99 -0.77
N GLY A 73 3.77 -13.70 -0.14
CA GLY A 73 2.92 -14.68 -0.82
C GLY A 73 2.04 -14.05 -1.90
N LEU A 74 1.45 -12.89 -1.62
CA LEU A 74 0.68 -12.14 -2.60
C LEU A 74 1.54 -11.77 -3.83
N LEU A 75 2.74 -11.23 -3.63
CA LEU A 75 3.63 -10.85 -4.73
C LEU A 75 4.03 -12.05 -5.60
N CYS A 76 4.36 -13.19 -4.98
CA CYS A 76 4.65 -14.42 -5.71
C CYS A 76 3.45 -14.89 -6.54
N THR A 77 2.24 -14.85 -5.98
CA THR A 77 1.01 -15.21 -6.70
C THR A 77 0.72 -14.25 -7.86
N LEU A 78 0.91 -12.95 -7.66
CA LEU A 78 0.81 -11.95 -8.74
C LEU A 78 1.80 -12.23 -9.87
N SER A 79 3.01 -12.68 -9.52
CA SER A 79 4.07 -13.00 -10.48
C SER A 79 3.68 -14.19 -11.33
N LEU A 80 3.21 -15.27 -10.70
CA LEU A 80 2.75 -16.49 -11.38
C LEU A 80 1.54 -16.26 -12.30
N GLN A 81 0.76 -15.21 -12.04
CA GLN A 81 -0.38 -14.80 -12.85
C GLN A 81 -0.04 -13.72 -13.89
N SER A 82 1.22 -13.25 -13.92
CA SER A 82 1.69 -12.22 -14.84
C SER A 82 2.48 -12.86 -15.98
N ASN A 83 2.38 -12.27 -17.17
CA ASN A 83 3.36 -12.50 -18.22
C ASN A 83 4.51 -11.50 -18.04
N PRO A 84 5.76 -11.87 -18.34
CA PRO A 84 6.87 -10.93 -18.36
C PRO A 84 6.57 -9.81 -19.36
N ASP A 85 6.48 -8.58 -18.87
CA ASP A 85 6.24 -7.40 -19.69
C ASP A 85 7.09 -6.24 -19.16
N PRO A 86 8.18 -5.88 -19.86
CA PRO A 86 9.07 -4.80 -19.44
C PRO A 86 8.41 -3.41 -19.53
N SER A 87 7.25 -3.29 -20.20
CA SER A 87 6.48 -2.03 -20.27
C SER A 87 5.53 -1.85 -19.08
N LYS A 88 5.32 -2.90 -18.28
CA LYS A 88 4.40 -2.84 -17.14
C LYS A 88 4.98 -1.91 -16.06
N PRO A 89 4.21 -0.92 -15.59
CA PRO A 89 4.65 -0.04 -14.52
C PRO A 89 4.89 -0.84 -13.23
N PRO A 90 5.80 -0.39 -12.36
CA PRO A 90 6.07 -1.06 -11.10
C PRO A 90 4.85 -1.05 -10.18
N VAL A 91 4.75 -2.09 -9.34
CA VAL A 91 3.85 -2.04 -8.18
C VAL A 91 4.52 -1.21 -7.10
N ASP A 92 3.91 -0.07 -6.75
CA ASP A 92 4.42 0.79 -5.67
C ASP A 92 3.92 0.29 -4.32
N ILE A 93 4.84 0.06 -3.40
CA ILE A 93 4.56 -0.44 -2.04
C ILE A 93 5.02 0.64 -1.06
N TYR A 94 4.08 1.18 -0.27
CA TYR A 94 4.33 2.18 0.74
C TYR A 94 4.19 1.56 2.12
N GLY A 95 5.12 1.82 3.03
CA GLY A 95 5.00 1.34 4.42
C GLY A 95 6.14 1.82 5.31
N PRO A 96 6.19 1.40 6.58
CA PRO A 96 7.24 1.83 7.51
C PRO A 96 8.64 1.34 7.10
N LEU A 97 9.68 2.03 7.59
CA LEU A 97 11.07 1.55 7.50
C LEU A 97 11.20 0.07 7.91
N GLY A 98 11.96 -0.69 7.12
CA GLY A 98 12.19 -2.13 7.30
C GLY A 98 11.33 -3.01 6.40
N LEU A 99 10.28 -2.47 5.78
CA LEU A 99 9.44 -3.19 4.83
C LEU A 99 10.23 -3.63 3.59
N ARG A 100 11.14 -2.79 3.09
CA ARG A 100 11.95 -3.11 1.90
C ARG A 100 12.83 -4.33 2.17
N SER A 101 13.58 -4.30 3.27
CA SER A 101 14.48 -5.38 3.63
C SER A 101 13.74 -6.67 3.97
N PHE A 102 12.54 -6.58 4.58
CA PHE A 102 11.68 -7.74 4.79
C PHE A 102 11.29 -8.40 3.45
N LEU A 103 10.82 -7.62 2.48
CA LEU A 103 10.42 -8.13 1.17
C LEU A 103 11.60 -8.70 0.40
N TRP A 104 12.72 -7.97 0.33
CA TRP A 104 13.93 -8.42 -0.32
C TRP A 104 14.38 -9.78 0.22
N ARG A 105 14.58 -9.90 1.53
CA ARG A 105 15.09 -11.13 2.16
C ARG A 105 14.10 -12.28 2.03
N SER A 106 12.79 -12.01 2.11
CA SER A 106 11.77 -13.04 1.94
C SER A 106 11.82 -13.63 0.53
N LEU A 107 11.91 -12.78 -0.50
CA LEU A 107 11.96 -13.20 -1.90
C LEU A 107 13.30 -13.85 -2.27
N GLU A 108 14.41 -13.32 -1.75
CA GLU A 108 15.75 -13.89 -1.93
C GLU A 108 15.83 -15.30 -1.33
N LEU A 109 15.44 -15.46 -0.07
CA LEU A 109 15.47 -16.74 0.64
C LEU A 109 14.58 -17.80 -0.01
N SER A 110 13.42 -17.41 -0.56
CA SER A 110 12.51 -18.31 -1.25
C SER A 110 12.85 -18.51 -2.74
N HIS A 111 13.99 -17.99 -3.21
CA HIS A 111 14.40 -18.02 -4.62
C HIS A 111 13.31 -17.52 -5.59
N SER A 112 12.52 -16.55 -5.14
CA SER A 112 11.35 -16.06 -5.87
C SER A 112 11.72 -14.87 -6.75
N GLN A 113 11.75 -15.10 -8.06
CA GLN A 113 11.96 -14.04 -9.05
C GLN A 113 10.60 -13.52 -9.55
N LEU A 114 10.30 -12.25 -9.28
CA LEU A 114 9.06 -11.63 -9.74
C LEU A 114 9.15 -11.28 -11.23
N LEU A 115 8.07 -11.54 -11.97
CA LEU A 115 7.95 -11.25 -13.41
C LEU A 115 7.46 -9.82 -13.70
N PHE A 116 7.44 -8.97 -12.69
CA PHE A 116 7.05 -7.57 -12.79
C PHE A 116 7.93 -6.73 -11.84
N PRO A 117 8.19 -5.46 -12.19
CA PRO A 117 8.95 -4.57 -11.32
C PRO A 117 8.13 -4.12 -10.10
N TYR A 118 8.80 -3.85 -8.98
CA TYR A 118 8.17 -3.27 -7.80
C TYR A 118 9.10 -2.26 -7.13
N ALA A 119 8.54 -1.30 -6.40
CA ALA A 119 9.29 -0.29 -5.67
C ALA A 119 8.76 -0.18 -4.23
N VAL A 120 9.66 -0.10 -3.24
CA VAL A 120 9.27 0.04 -1.83
C VAL A 120 9.65 1.42 -1.31
N HIS A 121 8.65 2.24 -1.06
CA HIS A 121 8.77 3.57 -0.47
C HIS A 121 8.54 3.50 1.03
N GLU A 122 9.56 3.88 1.80
CA GLU A 122 9.57 3.70 3.24
C GLU A 122 9.31 5.01 3.96
N LEU A 123 8.30 5.03 4.83
CA LEU A 123 7.95 6.16 5.68
C LEU A 123 8.81 6.10 6.94
N VAL A 124 9.49 7.21 7.24
CA VAL A 124 10.34 7.34 8.43
C VAL A 124 9.44 7.64 9.64
N PRO A 125 9.33 6.71 10.62
CA PRO A 125 8.55 6.94 11.81
C PRO A 125 9.25 7.93 12.76
N THR A 126 8.47 8.43 13.70
CA THR A 126 8.90 9.35 14.77
C THR A 126 8.67 8.69 16.12
N ARG A 127 9.44 9.10 17.13
CA ARG A 127 9.48 8.44 18.45
C ARG A 127 8.17 8.56 19.23
N ASP A 128 7.37 9.57 18.94
CA ASP A 128 6.07 9.83 19.57
C ASP A 128 4.93 8.97 19.01
N GLN A 129 5.20 8.05 18.08
CA GLN A 129 4.21 7.11 17.54
C GLN A 129 4.04 5.83 18.36
N CYS A 130 4.87 5.60 19.39
CA CYS A 130 4.77 4.42 20.25
C CYS A 130 5.39 4.67 21.63
N PRO A 131 5.19 3.76 22.61
CA PRO A 131 5.95 3.78 23.86
C PRO A 131 7.45 3.78 23.59
N ALA A 132 8.22 4.48 24.43
CA ALA A 132 9.65 4.71 24.20
C ALA A 132 10.46 3.40 24.18
N GLU A 133 10.05 2.44 24.98
CA GLU A 133 10.61 1.09 25.09
C GLU A 133 10.30 0.20 23.87
N GLU A 134 9.26 0.52 23.09
CA GLU A 134 8.86 -0.24 21.90
C GLU A 134 9.46 0.33 20.61
N PHE A 135 9.97 1.57 20.64
CA PHE A 135 10.59 2.20 19.46
C PHE A 135 11.88 1.49 19.08
N LYS A 136 11.90 0.85 17.91
CA LYS A 136 13.08 0.16 17.39
C LYS A 136 13.98 1.12 16.61
N ASP A 137 15.28 0.88 16.68
CA ASP A 137 16.22 1.52 15.78
C ASP A 137 16.16 0.83 14.40
N PHE A 138 15.93 1.63 13.36
CA PHE A 138 15.85 1.19 11.98
C PHE A 138 17.18 1.38 11.22
N SER A 139 18.19 2.01 11.85
CA SER A 139 19.47 2.40 11.21
C SER A 139 20.28 1.25 10.61
N GLY A 140 20.08 0.01 11.08
CA GLY A 140 20.78 -1.19 10.59
C GLY A 140 19.95 -2.09 9.68
N LEU A 141 18.72 -1.69 9.33
CA LEU A 141 17.83 -2.53 8.52
C LEU A 141 18.13 -2.45 7.04
N ASP A 142 18.41 -1.26 6.52
CA ASP A 142 18.80 -1.04 5.12
C ASP A 142 20.26 -1.42 4.90
N ARG A 143 20.50 -2.45 4.08
CA ARG A 143 21.84 -2.90 3.70
C ARG A 143 22.15 -2.62 2.23
N GLY A 144 21.44 -1.68 1.62
CA GLY A 144 21.51 -1.43 0.17
C GLY A 144 20.75 -2.49 -0.62
N GLU A 145 19.68 -3.04 -0.05
CA GLU A 145 18.84 -4.04 -0.72
C GLU A 145 17.95 -3.35 -1.75
N GLU A 146 18.23 -3.56 -3.04
CA GLU A 146 17.48 -2.98 -4.15
C GLU A 146 16.80 -4.06 -4.99
N PRO A 147 15.48 -3.96 -5.29
CA PRO A 147 14.79 -4.90 -6.16
C PRO A 147 15.58 -5.19 -7.44
N PRO A 148 15.60 -6.43 -7.96
CA PRO A 148 16.37 -6.76 -9.15
C PRO A 148 15.81 -6.06 -10.40
N GLN A 149 14.53 -5.69 -10.35
CA GLN A 149 13.76 -5.05 -11.41
C GLN A 149 12.88 -3.96 -10.80
N GLY A 150 13.04 -2.71 -11.25
CA GLY A 150 12.23 -1.58 -10.83
C GLY A 150 13.05 -0.34 -10.47
N PRO A 151 12.40 0.82 -10.31
CA PRO A 151 13.07 2.03 -9.84
C PRO A 151 13.44 1.89 -8.35
N PRO A 152 14.45 2.66 -7.88
CA PRO A 152 14.79 2.68 -6.47
C PRO A 152 13.61 3.17 -5.63
N GLY A 153 13.47 2.57 -4.45
CA GLY A 153 12.53 3.03 -3.44
C GLY A 153 12.82 4.44 -2.96
N ARG A 154 11.82 5.13 -2.43
CA ARG A 154 11.99 6.46 -1.81
C ARG A 154 12.01 6.31 -0.29
N VAL A 155 12.79 7.13 0.40
CA VAL A 155 12.68 7.31 1.85
C VAL A 155 11.89 8.60 2.08
N LEU A 156 10.73 8.48 2.73
CA LEU A 156 9.74 9.54 2.88
C LEU A 156 9.79 10.07 4.31
N HIS A 157 10.13 11.35 4.45
CA HIS A 157 10.21 12.05 5.72
C HIS A 157 8.91 12.82 5.99
N LEU A 158 8.62 13.02 7.28
CA LEU A 158 7.52 13.87 7.73
C LEU A 158 7.77 15.31 7.29
N ASP A 159 6.78 15.93 6.65
CA ASP A 159 6.75 17.38 6.48
C ASP A 159 6.24 18.01 7.79
N PRO A 160 7.06 18.80 8.52
CA PRO A 160 6.65 19.40 9.78
C PRO A 160 5.62 20.53 9.61
N GLY A 161 5.51 21.13 8.42
CA GLY A 161 4.53 22.18 8.15
C GLY A 161 3.12 21.62 7.95
N GLU A 162 3.03 20.45 7.30
CA GLU A 162 1.77 19.78 6.97
C GLU A 162 1.43 18.61 7.91
N ASP A 163 2.32 18.30 8.87
CA ASP A 163 2.28 17.12 9.77
C ASP A 163 1.91 15.81 9.05
N SER A 164 2.45 15.62 7.84
CA SER A 164 2.09 14.50 6.97
C SER A 164 3.23 14.09 6.03
N TYR A 165 3.06 12.95 5.37
CA TYR A 165 3.97 12.41 4.36
C TYR A 165 3.26 12.40 3.02
N LEU A 166 3.82 13.08 2.01
CA LEU A 166 3.29 13.02 0.64
C LEU A 166 3.70 11.69 -0.02
N LEU A 167 2.73 10.85 -0.38
CA LEU A 167 3.00 9.53 -0.96
C LEU A 167 2.83 9.53 -2.48
N VAL A 168 1.67 10.01 -2.93
CA VAL A 168 1.24 10.02 -4.33
C VAL A 168 0.57 11.35 -4.60
N GLU A 169 0.90 11.96 -5.73
CA GLU A 169 0.15 13.07 -6.27
C GLU A 169 0.04 12.89 -7.78
N ASP A 170 -1.19 12.83 -8.29
CA ASP A 170 -1.47 12.83 -9.72
C ASP A 170 -2.47 13.94 -10.08
N GLU A 171 -2.94 13.96 -11.32
CA GLU A 171 -3.88 14.98 -11.80
C GLU A 171 -5.24 14.94 -11.08
N GLN A 172 -5.58 13.83 -10.44
CA GLN A 172 -6.92 13.56 -9.95
C GLN A 172 -7.00 13.39 -8.43
N LEU A 173 -5.92 12.99 -7.76
CA LEU A 173 -5.89 12.79 -6.32
C LEU A 173 -4.55 13.11 -5.68
N VAL A 174 -4.58 13.29 -4.37
CA VAL A 174 -3.41 13.31 -3.49
C VAL A 174 -3.57 12.23 -2.41
N VAL A 175 -2.52 11.44 -2.18
CA VAL A 175 -2.43 10.50 -1.05
C VAL A 175 -1.37 10.97 -0.08
N ARG A 176 -1.77 11.14 1.17
CA ARG A 176 -0.89 11.45 2.29
C ARG A 176 -0.95 10.36 3.35
N ALA A 177 0.13 10.18 4.09
CA ALA A 177 0.10 9.48 5.37
C ALA A 177 0.19 10.48 6.53
N PHE A 178 -0.35 10.07 7.67
CA PHE A 178 -0.20 10.78 8.94
C PHE A 178 0.12 9.78 10.05
N ARG A 179 0.70 10.30 11.14
CA ARG A 179 1.22 9.51 12.24
C ARG A 179 0.11 9.08 13.19
N LEU A 180 0.14 7.83 13.65
CA LEU A 180 -0.74 7.29 14.69
C LEU A 180 0.10 6.78 15.87
N PHE A 181 -0.47 6.87 17.07
CA PHE A 181 0.08 6.25 18.27
C PHE A 181 -0.38 4.78 18.37
N HIS A 182 0.56 3.85 18.49
CA HIS A 182 0.30 2.41 18.64
C HIS A 182 1.48 1.71 19.34
N ARG A 183 1.41 0.38 19.54
CA ARG A 183 2.53 -0.41 20.12
C ARG A 183 3.82 -0.31 19.30
N VAL A 184 3.70 -0.39 17.98
CA VAL A 184 4.78 -0.04 17.03
C VAL A 184 4.34 1.16 16.21
N PRO A 185 5.26 1.97 15.64
CA PRO A 185 4.87 3.11 14.82
C PRO A 185 3.88 2.72 13.73
N SER A 186 2.77 3.47 13.65
CA SER A 186 1.66 3.19 12.73
C SER A 186 1.26 4.46 11.97
N PHE A 187 0.71 4.25 10.78
CA PHE A 187 0.30 5.31 9.88
C PHE A 187 -1.16 5.15 9.47
N GLY A 188 -1.87 6.27 9.42
CA GLY A 188 -3.12 6.39 8.69
C GLY A 188 -2.88 6.96 7.29
N PHE A 189 -3.79 6.70 6.36
CA PHE A 189 -3.72 7.20 4.98
C PHE A 189 -4.93 8.07 4.67
N VAL A 190 -4.70 9.24 4.09
CA VAL A 190 -5.72 10.16 3.59
C VAL A 190 -5.64 10.18 2.08
N LEU A 191 -6.79 9.90 1.44
CA LEU A 191 -6.94 9.97 -0.01
C LEU A 191 -7.92 11.09 -0.32
N GLU A 192 -7.43 12.11 -1.01
CA GLU A 192 -8.20 13.30 -1.35
C GLU A 192 -8.33 13.42 -2.86
N GLU A 193 -9.56 13.37 -3.39
CA GLU A 193 -9.79 13.68 -4.80
C GLU A 193 -9.65 15.19 -5.04
N LYS A 194 -8.85 15.59 -6.03
CA LYS A 194 -8.69 17.00 -6.40
C LYS A 194 -10.03 17.57 -6.89
N PRO A 195 -10.29 18.87 -6.65
CA PRO A 195 -11.49 19.53 -7.17
C PRO A 195 -11.61 19.33 -8.68
N ARG A 196 -12.77 18.85 -9.13
CA ARG A 196 -13.05 18.69 -10.55
C ARG A 196 -13.86 19.88 -11.06
N PRO A 197 -13.65 20.34 -12.30
CA PRO A 197 -14.55 21.29 -12.93
C PRO A 197 -15.99 20.78 -12.84
N GLY A 198 -16.89 21.62 -12.35
CA GLY A 198 -18.32 21.30 -12.32
C GLY A 198 -18.83 21.01 -13.72
N LYS A 199 -19.81 20.12 -13.85
CA LYS A 199 -20.50 19.95 -15.13
C LYS A 199 -21.33 21.20 -15.40
N LEU A 200 -21.37 21.62 -16.67
CA LEU A 200 -22.27 22.67 -17.11
C LEU A 200 -23.71 22.30 -16.69
N ASN A 201 -24.37 23.18 -15.95
CA ASN A 201 -25.78 23.00 -15.64
C ASN A 201 -26.59 23.37 -16.89
N ALA A 202 -26.78 22.39 -17.78
CA ALA A 202 -27.48 22.57 -19.04
C ALA A 202 -28.91 23.08 -18.86
N GLN A 203 -29.57 22.76 -17.74
CA GLN A 203 -30.90 23.27 -17.44
C GLN A 203 -30.84 24.77 -17.13
N LYS A 204 -29.97 25.18 -16.22
CA LYS A 204 -29.77 26.59 -15.89
C LYS A 204 -29.35 27.42 -17.10
N LEU A 205 -28.61 26.83 -18.02
CA LEU A 205 -28.23 27.50 -19.27
C LEU A 205 -29.44 27.72 -20.19
N LYS A 206 -30.29 26.70 -20.36
CA LYS A 206 -31.56 26.82 -21.11
C LYS A 206 -32.49 27.86 -20.48
N ASP A 207 -32.52 27.95 -19.16
CA ASP A 207 -33.34 28.91 -18.44
C ASP A 207 -32.84 30.37 -18.61
N LEU A 208 -31.59 30.57 -19.07
CA LEU A 208 -30.98 31.88 -19.32
C LEU A 208 -31.12 32.38 -20.77
N GLY A 209 -31.66 31.56 -21.69
CA GLY A 209 -31.83 31.87 -23.12
C GLY A 209 -30.67 31.43 -24.00
#